data_AF-A0A4D4J4I0-F1
#
_entry.id   AF-A0A4D4J4I0-F1
#
_cell.length_a   1.000
_cell.length_b   1.000
_cell.length_c   1.000
_cell.angle_alpha   90.00
_cell.angle_beta   90.00
_cell.angle_gamma   90.00
#
_symmetry.space_group_name_H-M   'P 1'
#
loop_
_entity.id
_entity.type
_entity.pdbx_description
1 polymer ?
#
loop_
_entity_poly.entity_id
_entity_poly.type
_entity_poly.pdbx_seq_one_letter_code
_entity_poly.pdbx_strand_id
1 'polypeptide(L)' 'MLQAVLDWWDGVALWVAQIAFPLQFALVMLVLLPLCLGGAWLIDRVVDRASPLAGRLRDPSRRT' A
#
# COMPACT_ATOMS: atom_id res chain seq x y z
N MET A 1 22.31 4.42 -13.83
CA MET A 1 21.44 4.48 -12.64
C MET A 1 20.61 3.21 -12.51
N LEU A 2 19.78 2.83 -13.49
CA LEU A 2 18.99 1.58 -13.44
C LEU A 2 19.87 0.32 -13.25
N GLN A 3 21.01 0.23 -13.94
CA GLN A 3 21.93 -0.92 -13.81
C GLN A 3 22.42 -1.14 -12.37
N ALA A 4 22.80 -0.07 -11.67
CA ALA A 4 23.22 -0.16 -10.27
C ALA A 4 22.08 -0.64 -9.34
N VAL A 5 20.83 -0.32 -9.68
CA VAL A 5 19.65 -0.82 -8.95
C VAL A 5 19.42 -2.30 -9.25
N LEU A 6 19.62 -2.74 -10.50
CA LEU A 6 19.50 -4.14 -10.89
C LEU A 6 20.57 -5.01 -10.20
N ASP A 7 21.82 -4.57 -10.18
CA ASP A 7 22.91 -5.29 -9.50
C ASP A 7 22.68 -5.40 -7.99
N TRP A 8 22.20 -4.31 -7.36
CA TRP A 8 21.84 -4.33 -5.95
C TRP A 8 20.66 -5.30 -5.69
N TRP A 9 19.63 -5.26 -6.54
CA TRP A 9 18.49 -6.15 -6.42
C TRP A 9 18.87 -7.62 -6.63
N ASP A 10 19.80 -7.92 -7.53
CA ASP A 10 20.30 -9.28 -7.74
C ASP A 10 20.98 -9.82 -6.46
N GLY A 11 21.77 -8.97 -5.78
CA GLY A 11 22.31 -9.29 -4.46
C GLY A 11 21.23 -9.55 -3.40
N VAL A 12 20.15 -8.78 -3.40
CA VAL A 12 18.98 -9.02 -2.52
C VAL A 12 18.30 -10.35 -2.88
N ALA A 13 18.11 -10.65 -4.16
CA ALA A 13 17.51 -11.88 -4.62
C ALA A 13 18.31 -13.12 -4.20
N LEU A 14 19.65 -13.06 -4.33
CA LEU A 14 20.55 -14.12 -3.85
C LEU A 14 20.54 -14.26 -2.32
N TRP A 15 20.43 -13.15 -1.59
CA TRP A 15 20.27 -13.19 -0.13
C TRP A 15 18.95 -13.83 0.29
N VAL A 16 17.84 -13.53 -0.40
CA VAL A 16 16.55 -14.18 -0.11
C VAL A 16 16.58 -15.66 -0.52
N ALA A 17 17.21 -16.02 -1.63
CA ALA A 17 17.21 -17.40 -2.13
C ALA A 17 17.91 -18.40 -1.19
N GLN A 18 18.89 -17.95 -0.40
CA GLN A 18 19.65 -18.80 0.52
C GLN A 18 19.01 -18.98 1.90
N ILE A 19 17.91 -18.27 2.23
CA ILE A 19 17.22 -18.46 3.51
C ILE A 19 16.22 -19.62 3.44
N ALA A 20 15.92 -20.23 4.59
CA ALA A 20 14.92 -21.28 4.70
C ALA A 20 13.53 -20.80 4.23
N PHE A 21 12.79 -21.67 3.53
CA PHE A 21 11.48 -21.35 2.94
C PHE A 21 10.48 -20.68 3.92
N PRO A 22 10.33 -21.12 5.19
CA PRO A 22 9.42 -20.44 6.12
C PRO A 22 9.81 -18.98 6.38
N LEU A 23 11.10 -18.65 6.36
CA LEU A 23 11.59 -17.29 6.57
C LEU A 23 11.32 -16.41 5.33
N GLN A 24 11.43 -16.95 4.11
CA GLN A 24 11.02 -16.25 2.88
C GLN A 24 9.55 -15.86 2.94
N PHE A 25 8.68 -16.80 3.33
CA PHE A 25 7.25 -16.53 3.46
C PHE A 25 6.96 -15.46 4.53
N ALA A 26 7.65 -15.53 5.67
CA ALA A 26 7.52 -14.52 6.72
C ALA A 26 7.92 -13.12 6.23
N LEU A 27 9.01 -12.99 5.47
CA LEU A 27 9.41 -11.72 4.85
C LEU A 27 8.36 -11.19 3.87
N VAL A 28 7.79 -12.07 3.04
CA VAL A 28 6.71 -11.69 2.11
C VAL A 28 5.49 -11.19 2.88
N MET A 29 5.05 -11.89 3.92
CA MET A 29 3.93 -11.43 4.76
C MET A 29 4.24 -10.13 5.47
N LEU A 30 5.47 -9.95 5.96
CA LEU A 30 5.90 -8.71 6.59
C LEU A 30 5.78 -7.50 5.66
N VAL A 31 5.94 -7.67 4.35
CA VAL A 31 5.78 -6.59 3.36
C VAL A 31 4.32 -6.50 2.87
N LEU A 32 3.66 -7.63 2.64
CA LEU A 32 2.32 -7.67 2.06
C LEU A 32 1.24 -7.15 3.01
N LEU A 33 1.30 -7.52 4.30
CA LEU A 33 0.34 -7.07 5.31
C LEU A 33 0.31 -5.53 5.45
N PRO A 34 1.44 -4.84 5.68
CA PRO A 34 1.42 -3.38 5.77
C PRO A 34 1.08 -2.72 4.44
N LEU A 35 1.43 -3.33 3.30
CA LEU A 35 1.01 -2.80 2.00
C LEU A 35 -0.52 -2.84 1.85
N CYS A 36 -1.15 -3.94 2.27
CA CYS A 36 -2.61 -4.09 2.26
C CYS A 36 -3.28 -3.13 3.26
N LEU A 37 -2.80 -3.08 4.50
CA LEU A 37 -3.29 -2.16 5.54
C LEU A 37 -3.12 -0.69 5.12
N GLY A 38 -1.95 -0.34 4.57
CA GLY A 38 -1.66 1.00 4.06
C GLY A 38 -2.55 1.35 2.87
N GLY A 39 -2.82 0.40 1.97
CA GLY A 39 -3.75 0.57 0.86
C GLY A 39 -5.18 0.81 1.33
N ALA A 40 -5.68 0.00 2.27
CA ALA A 40 -7.00 0.21 2.88
C ALA A 40 -7.10 1.59 3.55
N TRP A 41 -6.10 1.93 4.38
CA TRP A 41 -6.04 3.23 5.03
C TRP A 41 -6.00 4.40 4.04
N LEU A 42 -5.27 4.24 2.92
CA LEU A 42 -5.20 5.25 1.87
C LEU A 42 -6.56 5.45 1.20
N ILE A 43 -7.28 4.36 0.91
CA ILE A 43 -8.62 4.40 0.34
C ILE A 43 -9.57 5.14 1.28
N ASP A 44 -9.61 4.75 2.55
CA ASP A 44 -10.46 5.42 3.56
C ASP A 44 -10.13 6.91 3.64
N ARG A 45 -8.85 7.27 3.64
CA ARG A 45 -8.38 8.66 3.66
C ARG A 45 -8.84 9.45 2.42
N VAL A 46 -8.86 8.82 1.25
CA VAL A 46 -9.33 9.45 -0.01
C VAL A 46 -10.84 9.65 0.05
N VAL A 47 -11.58 8.64 0.51
CA VAL A 47 -13.05 8.70 0.66
C VAL A 47 -13.46 9.78 1.65
N ASP A 48 -12.79 9.87 2.80
CA ASP A 48 -13.04 10.90 3.81
C ASP A 48 -12.78 12.32 3.30
N ARG A 49 -11.79 12.50 2.41
CA ARG A 49 -11.50 13.80 1.79
C ARG A 49 -12.49 14.16 0.69
N ALA A 50 -13.04 13.17 -0.02
CA ALA A 50 -14.04 13.40 -1.07
C ALA A 50 -15.44 13.67 -0.49
N SER A 51 -15.78 13.08 0.65
CA SER A 51 -17.08 13.21 1.32
C SER A 51 -17.54 14.65 1.61
N PRO A 52 -16.69 15.56 2.14
CA PRO A 52 -17.10 16.96 2.36
C PRO A 52 -17.37 17.73 1.07
N LEU A 53 -16.83 17.31 -0.08
CA LEU A 53 -17.20 17.87 -1.39
C LEU A 53 -18.59 17.38 -1.84
N ALA A 54 -18.88 16.09 -1.63
CA ALA A 54 -20.16 15.48 -2.00
C ALA A 54 -21.33 15.99 -1.12
N GLY A 55 -21.08 16.26 0.16
CA GLY A 55 -22.08 16.81 1.09
C GLY A 55 -22.57 18.22 0.70
N ARG A 56 -21.70 19.06 0.12
CA ARG A 56 -22.06 20.42 -0.33
C ARG A 56 -22.98 20.43 -1.54
N LEU A 57 -23.02 19.35 -2.32
CA LEU A 57 -23.88 19.22 -3.49
C LEU A 57 -25.24 18.60 -3.14
N ARG A 58 -25.40 18.01 -1.95
CA ARG A 58 -26.58 17.22 -1.57
C ARG A 58 -27.60 17.94 -0.68
N ASP A 59 -27.37 19.20 -0.29
CA ASP A 59 -28.34 19.97 0.50
C ASP A 59 -28.96 21.16 -0.25
N PRO A 60 -30.09 20.94 -0.97
CA PRO A 60 -30.99 22.02 -1.36
C PRO A 60 -32.41 21.91 -0.76
N SER A 61 -32.70 21.00 0.18
CA SER A 61 -34.11 20.70 0.55
C SER A 61 -34.53 20.96 2.00
N ARG A 62 -33.74 21.66 2.82
CA ARG A 62 -34.18 22.06 4.18
C ARG A 62 -34.70 23.50 4.22
N ARG A 63 -35.80 23.77 3.52
CA ARG A 63 -36.56 25.03 3.66
C ARG A 63 -38.05 24.84 3.35
N THR A 64 -38.79 24.26 4.28
CA THR A 64 -40.25 24.39 4.42
C THR A 64 -40.60 24.27 5.90
#